data_AF-A0A176VRQ4-F1
#
_entry.id   AF-A0A176VRQ4-F1
#
_cell.length_a   1.000
_cell.length_b   1.000
_cell.length_c   1.000
_cell.angle_alpha   90.00
_cell.angle_beta   90.00
_cell.angle_gamma   90.00
#
_symmetry.space_group_name_H-M   'P 1'
#
loop_
_entity.id
_entity.type
_entity.pdbx_description
1 polymer ?
#
loop_
_entity_poly.entity_id
_entity_poly.type
_entity_poly.pdbx_seq_one_letter_code
_entity_poly.pdbx_strand_id
1 'polypeptide(L)'
;MVTITEIESEDEFEKEPLVAEASEPPTSASESVDPPSDQDATGFQKYQEMWDPLTWGAMILAVLMAMVIVRLSTPTVMKPKLWNSEELAKYNGSDPKLPILLGIMGSEVFLMCPKAGTTMDRKGVIHISPEEMQVGHSFLAISLVGDGLSDSLEGLSALQVKSIMDWHKFFENSTKYIYVGKLVGRFYDESGLPTKEFVRATRLASRGERLVKEQKEDESRFPSCNSRWNPQQGGEVWCTTGYPRIAERISDGLYKGAVETRCACFEEDVMNKRKGLREYDGCPPLSQRCQSAPPQA
;
A
#
# COMPACT_ATOMS: atom_id res chain seq x y z
N MET A 1 21.65 19.96 -18.26
CA MET A 1 22.39 19.27 -17.19
C MET A 1 22.08 19.99 -15.90
N VAL A 2 21.28 19.37 -15.03
CA VAL A 2 20.97 19.90 -13.71
C VAL A 2 21.21 18.75 -12.74
N THR A 3 22.28 18.89 -11.96
CA THR A 3 22.70 17.98 -10.91
C THR A 3 21.85 18.25 -9.67
N ILE A 4 21.26 17.20 -9.11
CA ILE A 4 20.54 17.24 -7.84
C ILE A 4 21.57 16.94 -6.74
N THR A 5 22.00 17.98 -6.06
CA THR A 5 22.66 17.91 -4.75
C THR A 5 21.92 18.89 -3.85
N GLU A 6 21.77 18.51 -2.58
CA GLU A 6 21.04 19.19 -1.49
C GLU A 6 19.54 18.87 -1.44
N ILE A 7 19.19 17.95 -0.54
CA ILE A 7 18.21 18.12 0.56
C ILE A 7 18.46 16.92 1.50
N GLU A 8 19.23 17.11 2.57
CA GLU A 8 19.26 16.22 3.74
C GLU A 8 19.65 17.05 4.98
N SER A 9 18.63 17.47 5.72
CA SER A 9 18.63 17.91 7.13
C SER A 9 17.19 18.34 7.38
N GLU A 10 16.38 17.74 8.24
CA GLU A 10 16.60 17.33 9.62
C GLU A 10 15.62 16.18 9.92
N ASP A 11 16.08 15.12 10.60
CA ASP A 11 15.30 14.53 11.70
C ASP A 11 16.21 13.59 12.51
N GLU A 12 16.44 14.06 13.73
CA GLU A 12 17.25 13.49 14.79
C GLU A 12 16.38 12.50 15.57
N PHE A 13 16.70 11.20 15.50
CA PHE A 13 16.12 10.20 16.38
C PHE A 13 17.21 9.33 17.00
N GLU A 14 17.03 9.08 18.28
CA GLU A 14 18.02 8.80 19.31
C GLU A 14 18.89 7.56 19.05
N LYS A 15 20.20 7.70 19.31
CA LYS A 15 21.16 6.61 19.48
C LYS A 15 21.25 6.25 20.97
N GLU A 16 20.89 5.03 21.33
CA GLU A 16 21.35 4.42 22.60
C GLU A 16 22.65 3.64 22.38
N PRO A 17 23.67 3.79 23.25
CA PRO A 17 24.98 3.16 23.12
C PRO A 17 25.04 1.78 23.80
N LEU A 18 25.61 0.79 23.10
CA LEU A 18 26.06 -0.46 23.70
C LEU A 18 27.34 -0.20 24.49
N VAL A 19 27.21 -0.07 25.80
CA VAL A 19 28.32 -0.04 26.76
C VAL A 19 28.82 -1.46 26.97
N ALA A 20 30.11 -1.66 26.70
CA ALA A 20 30.85 -2.87 27.05
C ALA A 20 31.22 -2.80 28.54
N GLU A 21 30.58 -3.63 29.36
CA GLU A 21 30.99 -3.81 30.76
C GLU A 21 31.89 -5.05 30.85
N ALA A 22 33.16 -4.81 31.16
CA ALA A 22 34.12 -5.83 31.54
C ALA A 22 33.93 -6.17 33.02
N SER A 23 33.82 -7.46 33.36
CA SER A 23 33.89 -7.93 34.74
C SER A 23 35.10 -8.83 34.94
N GLU A 24 35.96 -8.40 35.86
CA GLU A 24 37.13 -9.10 36.41
C GLU A 24 36.77 -10.43 37.11
N PRO A 25 37.75 -11.34 37.31
CA PRO A 25 37.48 -12.73 37.68
C PRO A 25 37.38 -12.94 39.20
N PRO A 26 36.52 -13.85 39.69
CA PRO A 26 36.61 -14.32 41.06
C PRO A 26 37.64 -15.43 41.20
N THR A 27 38.66 -15.10 41.98
CA THR A 27 39.29 -15.87 43.06
C THR A 27 39.19 -17.40 43.06
N SER A 28 40.39 -17.99 43.08
CA SER A 28 40.70 -19.39 43.34
C SER A 28 40.07 -19.95 44.61
N ALA A 29 39.37 -21.07 44.49
CA ALA A 29 39.33 -22.10 45.51
C ALA A 29 39.79 -23.41 44.86
N SER A 30 40.91 -23.92 45.36
CA SER A 30 41.52 -25.18 44.96
C SER A 30 40.68 -26.35 45.48
N GLU A 31 40.05 -27.09 44.57
CA GLU A 31 39.56 -28.43 44.87
C GLU A 31 40.40 -29.40 44.03
N SER A 32 41.14 -30.26 44.73
CA SER A 32 41.99 -31.29 44.16
C SER A 32 41.13 -32.31 43.42
N VAL A 33 41.13 -32.26 42.09
CA VAL A 33 40.61 -33.33 41.26
C VAL A 33 41.76 -34.29 40.97
N ASP A 34 41.57 -35.55 41.37
CA ASP A 34 42.47 -36.67 41.12
C ASP A 34 42.85 -36.78 39.63
N PRO A 35 44.02 -37.35 39.30
CA PRO A 35 44.42 -37.53 37.90
C PRO A 35 43.35 -38.35 37.16
N PRO A 36 42.99 -37.96 35.93
CA PRO A 36 41.99 -38.69 35.17
C PRO A 36 42.51 -40.10 34.91
N SER A 37 41.73 -41.08 35.35
CA SER A 37 41.93 -42.48 34.96
C SER A 37 41.95 -42.59 33.44
N ASP A 38 42.70 -43.56 32.90
CA ASP A 38 42.96 -43.87 31.48
C ASP A 38 41.72 -44.12 30.57
N GLN A 39 40.54 -43.62 30.91
CA GLN A 39 39.30 -43.75 30.12
C GLN A 39 39.04 -42.55 29.18
N ASP A 40 39.71 -41.42 29.36
CA ASP A 40 39.47 -40.20 28.55
C ASP A 40 40.18 -40.16 27.19
N ALA A 41 41.05 -41.13 26.88
CA ALA A 41 41.62 -41.27 25.54
C ALA A 41 40.60 -41.72 24.48
N THR A 42 39.41 -42.19 24.91
CA THR A 42 38.35 -42.67 24.01
C THR A 42 37.41 -41.57 23.52
N GLY A 43 37.41 -40.40 24.16
CA GLY A 43 36.53 -39.27 23.80
C GLY A 43 37.00 -38.54 22.54
N PHE A 44 38.31 -38.25 22.42
CA PHE A 44 38.85 -37.51 21.27
C PHE A 44 38.97 -38.37 19.99
N GLN A 45 39.22 -39.68 20.11
CA GLN A 45 39.19 -40.58 18.96
C GLN A 45 37.78 -40.77 18.39
N LYS A 46 36.73 -40.66 19.22
CA LYS A 46 35.34 -40.82 18.77
C LYS A 46 34.85 -39.67 17.88
N TYR A 47 35.41 -38.47 18.04
CA TYR A 47 35.10 -37.33 17.17
C TYR A 47 35.80 -37.40 15.80
N GLN A 48 36.90 -38.15 15.71
CA GLN A 48 37.67 -38.31 14.48
C GLN A 48 37.10 -39.40 13.56
N GLU A 49 36.36 -40.37 14.12
CA GLU A 49 35.57 -41.35 13.35
C GLU A 49 34.12 -40.92 13.07
N MET A 50 33.69 -39.77 13.60
CA MET A 50 32.34 -39.24 13.37
C MET A 50 32.11 -38.69 11.95
N TRP A 51 33.15 -38.75 11.11
CA TRP A 51 33.15 -38.23 9.74
C TRP A 51 33.53 -39.33 8.75
N ASP A 52 32.78 -40.44 8.76
CA ASP A 52 32.83 -41.46 7.70
C ASP A 52 32.67 -40.78 6.31
N PRO A 53 33.44 -41.15 5.27
CA PRO A 53 33.21 -40.66 3.89
C PRO A 53 31.74 -40.75 3.44
N LEU A 54 30.96 -41.65 4.02
CA LEU A 54 29.50 -41.72 3.81
C LEU A 54 28.75 -40.49 4.32
N THR A 55 29.11 -39.93 5.48
CA THR A 55 28.44 -38.74 6.06
C THR A 55 28.84 -37.47 5.32
N TRP A 56 30.09 -37.35 4.89
CA TRP A 56 30.51 -36.28 3.97
C TRP A 56 29.81 -36.36 2.62
N GLY A 57 29.69 -37.57 2.06
CA GLY A 57 28.94 -37.81 0.83
C GLY A 57 27.46 -37.39 0.97
N ALA A 58 26.82 -37.72 2.10
CA ALA A 58 25.44 -37.33 2.39
C ALA A 58 25.28 -35.81 2.57
N MET A 59 26.21 -35.14 3.26
CA MET A 59 26.18 -33.68 3.45
C MET A 59 26.38 -32.93 2.13
N ILE A 60 27.33 -33.37 1.30
CA ILE A 60 27.55 -32.80 -0.03
C ILE A 60 26.31 -33.01 -0.91
N LEU A 61 25.71 -34.22 -0.89
CA LEU A 61 24.48 -34.50 -1.62
C LEU A 61 23.31 -33.62 -1.13
N ALA A 62 23.17 -33.43 0.18
CA ALA A 62 22.13 -32.57 0.76
C ALA A 62 22.32 -31.10 0.35
N VAL A 63 23.55 -30.60 0.35
CA VAL A 63 23.88 -29.24 -0.11
C VAL A 63 23.64 -29.10 -1.62
N LEU A 64 24.04 -30.09 -2.43
CA LEU A 64 23.78 -30.09 -3.88
C LEU A 64 22.28 -30.16 -4.18
N MET A 65 21.54 -31.00 -3.48
CA MET A 65 20.08 -31.07 -3.55
C MET A 65 19.45 -29.74 -3.13
N ALA A 66 19.92 -29.11 -2.05
CA ALA A 66 19.46 -27.79 -1.65
C ALA A 66 19.79 -26.72 -2.70
N MET A 67 20.98 -26.73 -3.30
CA MET A 67 21.35 -25.83 -4.39
C MET A 67 20.50 -26.07 -5.65
N VAL A 68 20.20 -27.32 -5.98
CA VAL A 68 19.31 -27.68 -7.10
C VAL A 68 17.89 -27.24 -6.79
N ILE A 69 17.38 -27.47 -5.58
CA ILE A 69 16.07 -26.99 -5.14
C ILE A 69 16.02 -25.47 -5.19
N VAL A 70 17.05 -24.75 -4.71
CA VAL A 70 17.13 -23.29 -4.81
C VAL A 70 17.22 -22.84 -6.27
N ARG A 71 17.99 -23.51 -7.13
CA ARG A 71 18.07 -23.20 -8.57
C ARG A 71 16.76 -23.46 -9.31
N LEU A 72 16.01 -24.50 -8.93
CA LEU A 72 14.72 -24.85 -9.52
C LEU A 72 13.57 -24.01 -8.94
N SER A 73 13.72 -23.53 -7.71
CA SER A 73 12.71 -22.73 -6.99
C SER A 73 12.96 -21.23 -7.08
N THR A 74 14.11 -20.79 -7.56
CA THR A 74 14.35 -19.37 -7.86
C THR A 74 13.56 -19.04 -9.12
N PRO A 75 12.47 -18.26 -9.01
CA PRO A 75 11.76 -17.83 -10.21
C PRO A 75 12.76 -17.06 -11.07
N THR A 76 12.78 -17.33 -12.37
CA THR A 76 13.54 -16.54 -13.33
C THR A 76 13.06 -15.09 -13.22
N VAL A 77 13.76 -14.28 -12.43
CA VAL A 77 13.42 -12.87 -12.22
C VAL A 77 13.61 -12.20 -13.57
N MET A 78 12.50 -11.80 -14.20
CA MET A 78 12.56 -11.03 -15.43
C MET A 78 13.37 -9.76 -15.14
N LYS A 79 14.45 -9.55 -15.90
CA LYS A 79 15.25 -8.35 -15.74
C LYS A 79 14.40 -7.13 -16.11
N PRO A 80 14.47 -6.03 -15.33
CA PRO A 80 13.79 -4.81 -15.68
C PRO A 80 14.16 -4.33 -17.08
N LYS A 81 13.16 -3.99 -17.89
CA LYS A 81 13.36 -3.43 -19.23
C LYS A 81 12.30 -2.39 -19.58
N LEU A 82 12.48 -1.73 -20.72
CA LEU A 82 11.42 -0.91 -21.31
C LEU A 82 10.48 -1.80 -22.14
N TRP A 83 9.19 -1.63 -21.89
CA TRP A 83 8.09 -2.31 -22.54
C TRP A 83 7.40 -1.35 -23.50
N ASN A 84 6.85 -1.87 -24.58
CA ASN A 84 5.86 -1.15 -25.38
C ASN A 84 4.47 -1.78 -25.16
N SER A 85 3.42 -1.05 -25.55
CA SER A 85 2.04 -1.48 -25.29
C SER A 85 1.68 -2.81 -25.96
N GLU A 86 2.13 -3.03 -27.20
CA GLU A 86 1.85 -4.25 -27.96
C GLU A 86 2.53 -5.48 -27.36
N GLU A 87 3.73 -5.31 -26.81
CA GLU A 87 4.46 -6.36 -26.13
C GLU A 87 3.81 -6.70 -24.79
N LEU A 88 3.49 -5.69 -23.99
CA LEU A 88 2.87 -5.88 -22.67
C LEU A 88 1.50 -6.55 -22.78
N ALA A 89 0.74 -6.25 -23.84
CA ALA A 89 -0.59 -6.81 -24.07
C ALA A 89 -0.61 -8.34 -24.20
N LYS A 90 0.52 -8.97 -24.52
CA LYS A 90 0.66 -10.44 -24.60
C LYS A 90 0.58 -11.10 -23.21
N TYR A 91 0.86 -10.36 -22.15
CA TYR A 91 0.94 -10.85 -20.77
C TYR A 91 -0.33 -10.56 -19.95
N ASN A 92 -1.49 -10.59 -20.60
CA ASN A 92 -2.79 -10.28 -20.00
C ASN A 92 -3.46 -11.46 -19.27
N GLY A 93 -2.78 -12.62 -19.18
CA GLY A 93 -3.29 -13.85 -18.57
C GLY A 93 -4.13 -14.75 -19.47
N SER A 94 -4.34 -14.39 -20.75
CA SER A 94 -5.08 -15.24 -21.71
C SER A 94 -4.30 -16.50 -22.09
N ASP A 95 -2.96 -16.40 -22.22
CA ASP A 95 -2.10 -17.56 -22.45
C ASP A 95 -1.61 -18.13 -21.10
N PRO A 96 -2.00 -19.35 -20.72
CA PRO A 96 -1.57 -19.97 -19.46
C PRO A 96 -0.07 -20.28 -19.39
N LYS A 97 0.65 -20.22 -20.51
CA LYS A 97 2.11 -20.40 -20.58
C LYS A 97 2.88 -19.11 -20.30
N LEU A 98 2.22 -17.96 -20.35
CA LEU A 98 2.83 -16.66 -20.11
C LEU A 98 2.54 -16.18 -18.68
N PRO A 99 3.50 -15.48 -18.05
CA PRO A 99 3.23 -14.79 -16.80
C PRO A 99 2.21 -13.67 -17.01
N ILE A 100 1.53 -13.28 -15.93
CA ILE A 100 0.64 -12.12 -15.93
C ILE A 100 1.44 -10.90 -15.53
N LEU A 101 1.44 -9.87 -16.38
CA LEU A 101 2.05 -8.59 -16.10
C LEU A 101 0.97 -7.53 -15.88
N LEU A 102 1.17 -6.68 -14.87
CA LEU A 102 0.29 -5.57 -14.54
C LEU A 102 1.06 -4.27 -14.75
N GLY A 103 0.54 -3.40 -15.63
CA GLY A 103 1.02 -2.03 -15.78
C GLY A 103 0.20 -1.10 -14.90
N ILE A 104 0.83 -0.41 -13.94
CA ILE A 104 0.17 0.60 -13.11
C ILE A 104 0.57 1.97 -13.62
N MET A 105 -0.40 2.86 -13.72
CA MET A 105 -0.25 4.15 -14.41
C MET A 105 0.29 4.03 -15.83
N GLY A 106 0.26 2.85 -16.45
CA GLY A 106 0.77 2.68 -17.82
C GLY A 106 2.25 2.99 -17.89
N SER A 107 2.96 2.77 -16.78
CA SER A 107 4.28 3.33 -16.58
C SER A 107 5.20 2.31 -15.91
N GLU A 108 4.80 1.66 -14.82
CA GLU A 108 5.60 0.61 -14.18
C GLU A 108 4.92 -0.75 -14.29
N VAL A 109 5.71 -1.75 -14.65
CA VAL A 109 5.25 -3.10 -14.96
C VAL A 109 5.69 -4.04 -13.86
N PHE A 110 4.71 -4.75 -13.30
CA PHE A 110 4.92 -5.71 -12.22
C PHE A 110 4.48 -7.10 -12.65
N LEU A 111 5.30 -8.09 -12.33
CA LEU A 111 4.97 -9.50 -12.47
C LEU A 111 4.09 -9.94 -11.30
N MET A 112 2.92 -10.48 -11.66
CA MET A 112 1.97 -11.09 -10.74
C MET A 112 2.32 -12.56 -10.55
N CYS A 113 2.76 -12.95 -9.36
CA CYS A 113 2.94 -14.35 -8.99
C CYS A 113 1.61 -14.90 -8.44
N PRO A 114 0.90 -15.80 -9.14
CA PRO A 114 -0.26 -16.46 -8.55
C PRO A 114 0.18 -17.26 -7.32
N LYS A 115 -0.62 -17.23 -6.25
CA LYS A 115 -0.42 -18.16 -5.14
C LYS A 115 -0.63 -19.58 -5.65
N ALA A 116 0.23 -20.52 -5.24
CA ALA A 116 0.05 -21.93 -5.53
C ALA A 116 -1.37 -22.36 -5.08
N GLY A 117 -2.18 -22.89 -6.00
CA GLY A 117 -3.51 -23.42 -5.72
C GLY A 117 -4.69 -22.43 -5.82
N THR A 118 -4.47 -21.15 -6.11
CA THR A 118 -5.59 -20.22 -6.41
C THR A 118 -5.80 -20.12 -7.91
N THR A 119 -6.91 -20.66 -8.40
CA THR A 119 -7.49 -20.31 -9.71
C THR A 119 -8.07 -18.91 -9.58
N MET A 120 -7.22 -17.88 -9.55
CA MET A 120 -7.69 -16.53 -9.83
C MET A 120 -8.22 -16.59 -11.26
N ASP A 121 -9.46 -16.12 -11.47
CA ASP A 121 -10.04 -16.01 -12.80
C ASP A 121 -9.00 -15.32 -13.68
N ARG A 122 -8.51 -16.06 -14.69
CA ARG A 122 -7.38 -15.68 -15.57
C ARG A 122 -7.76 -14.54 -16.53
N LYS A 123 -8.51 -13.56 -16.05
CA LYS A 123 -8.78 -12.28 -16.69
C LYS A 123 -7.87 -11.27 -15.99
N GLY A 124 -6.64 -11.12 -16.49
CA GLY A 124 -5.62 -10.21 -15.97
C GLY A 124 -5.93 -8.73 -16.22
N VAL A 125 -7.18 -8.32 -15.98
CA VAL A 125 -7.65 -6.95 -16.10
C VAL A 125 -8.49 -6.67 -14.86
N ILE A 126 -7.93 -5.92 -13.91
CA ILE A 126 -8.74 -5.32 -12.86
C ILE A 126 -9.54 -4.21 -13.54
N HIS A 127 -10.80 -4.51 -13.82
CA HIS A 127 -11.77 -3.57 -14.36
C HIS A 127 -12.28 -2.72 -13.21
N ILE A 128 -12.13 -1.41 -13.31
CA ILE A 128 -12.81 -0.47 -12.42
C ILE A 128 -13.61 0.43 -13.35
N SER A 129 -14.92 0.29 -13.27
CA SER A 129 -15.83 1.13 -14.04
C SER A 129 -15.81 2.56 -13.48
N PRO A 130 -16.06 3.58 -14.32
CA PRO A 130 -16.23 4.96 -13.86
C PRO A 130 -17.36 5.13 -12.82
N GLU A 131 -18.34 4.23 -12.81
CA GLU A 131 -19.44 4.18 -11.85
C GLU A 131 -18.98 3.69 -10.46
N GLU A 132 -18.04 2.74 -10.42
CA GLU A 132 -17.42 2.26 -9.16
C GLU A 132 -16.46 3.28 -8.54
N MET A 133 -16.07 4.33 -9.30
CA MET A 133 -15.24 5.44 -8.82
C MET A 133 -15.99 6.38 -7.85
N GLN A 134 -17.30 6.20 -7.67
CA GLN A 134 -18.17 7.11 -6.92
C GLN A 134 -18.24 6.88 -5.41
N VAL A 135 -17.66 5.79 -4.90
CA VAL A 135 -17.73 5.46 -3.47
C VAL A 135 -16.33 5.48 -2.91
N GLY A 136 -16.05 6.41 -2.00
CA GLY A 136 -14.79 6.46 -1.27
C GLY A 136 -14.40 5.05 -0.81
N HIS A 137 -13.16 4.67 -1.11
CA HIS A 137 -12.56 3.35 -0.83
C HIS A 137 -12.73 2.24 -1.89
N SER A 138 -13.06 2.53 -3.14
CA SER A 138 -12.96 1.53 -4.22
C SER A 138 -11.55 1.49 -4.86
N PHE A 139 -11.07 0.25 -5.00
CA PHE A 139 -9.73 -0.16 -5.42
C PHE A 139 -9.36 0.43 -6.78
N LEU A 140 -8.43 1.37 -6.83
CA LEU A 140 -7.96 2.00 -8.07
C LEU A 140 -6.75 1.25 -8.66
N ALA A 141 -6.90 -0.03 -8.98
CA ALA A 141 -5.92 -0.79 -9.76
C ALA A 141 -6.27 -0.71 -11.26
N ILE A 142 -5.86 0.37 -11.92
CA ILE A 142 -6.09 0.55 -13.35
C ILE A 142 -5.19 -0.44 -14.10
N SER A 143 -5.77 -1.50 -14.69
CA SER A 143 -5.13 -2.28 -15.76
C SER A 143 -5.40 -1.57 -17.09
N LEU A 144 -4.38 -1.35 -17.91
CA LEU A 144 -4.43 -0.48 -19.09
C LEU A 144 -4.41 -1.22 -20.43
N VAL A 145 -4.84 -2.47 -20.44
CA VAL A 145 -4.88 -3.27 -21.68
C VAL A 145 -6.28 -3.86 -21.87
N GLY A 146 -7.08 -3.25 -22.75
CA GLY A 146 -8.39 -3.72 -23.19
C GLY A 146 -9.29 -2.60 -23.74
N ASP A 147 -10.30 -2.96 -24.55
CA ASP A 147 -11.26 -2.01 -25.13
C ASP A 147 -11.98 -1.22 -24.03
N GLY A 148 -11.91 0.12 -24.10
CA GLY A 148 -12.56 1.04 -23.15
C GLY A 148 -11.71 1.51 -21.95
N LEU A 149 -10.45 1.07 -21.84
CA LEU A 149 -9.52 1.48 -20.78
C LEU A 149 -8.60 2.62 -21.27
N SER A 150 -8.37 3.64 -20.43
CA SER A 150 -7.55 4.81 -20.76
C SER A 150 -6.56 5.11 -19.65
N ASP A 151 -5.32 5.45 -20.05
CA ASP A 151 -4.24 5.90 -19.18
C ASP A 151 -4.28 7.41 -18.89
N SER A 152 -5.32 8.10 -19.39
CA SER A 152 -5.51 9.52 -19.18
C SER A 152 -5.96 9.84 -17.75
N LEU A 153 -5.31 10.82 -17.13
CA LEU A 153 -5.69 11.37 -15.83
C LEU A 153 -6.60 12.62 -15.97
N GLU A 154 -7.06 12.92 -17.17
CA GLU A 154 -7.91 14.09 -17.41
C GLU A 154 -9.28 13.92 -16.74
N GLY A 155 -9.73 14.98 -16.06
CA GLY A 155 -11.01 14.98 -15.34
C GLY A 155 -10.96 14.35 -13.94
N LEU A 156 -9.84 13.74 -13.56
CA LEU A 156 -9.66 13.20 -12.21
C LEU A 156 -9.32 14.29 -11.19
N SER A 157 -9.87 14.15 -9.99
CA SER A 157 -9.54 15.03 -8.86
C SER A 157 -8.17 14.70 -8.26
N ALA A 158 -7.62 15.63 -7.47
CA ALA A 158 -6.38 15.43 -6.74
C ALA A 158 -6.43 14.23 -5.79
N LEU A 159 -7.57 14.00 -5.14
CA LEU A 159 -7.78 12.86 -4.25
C LEU A 159 -7.77 11.53 -5.01
N GLN A 160 -8.39 11.49 -6.21
CA GLN A 160 -8.38 10.31 -7.06
C GLN A 160 -6.97 10.01 -7.57
N VAL A 161 -6.24 11.01 -8.07
CA VAL A 161 -4.86 10.82 -8.53
C VAL A 161 -3.92 10.44 -7.39
N LYS A 162 -4.13 10.97 -6.18
CA LYS A 162 -3.43 10.50 -4.98
C LYS A 162 -3.69 9.00 -4.75
N SER A 163 -4.93 8.55 -4.84
CA SER A 163 -5.24 7.12 -4.70
C SER A 163 -4.51 6.27 -5.75
N ILE A 164 -4.43 6.70 -7.01
CA ILE A 164 -3.63 6.02 -8.05
C ILE A 164 -2.15 5.92 -7.62
N MET A 165 -1.58 7.02 -7.14
CA MET A 165 -0.19 7.06 -6.69
C MET A 165 0.07 6.23 -5.44
N ASP A 166 -0.90 6.12 -4.53
CA ASP A 166 -0.80 5.22 -3.37
C ASP A 166 -0.77 3.75 -3.82
N TRP A 167 -1.56 3.38 -4.85
CA TRP A 167 -1.48 2.06 -5.47
C TRP A 167 -0.12 1.83 -6.12
N HIS A 168 0.37 2.77 -6.92
CA HIS A 168 1.71 2.71 -7.52
C HIS A 168 2.78 2.40 -6.45
N LYS A 169 2.80 3.15 -5.34
CA LYS A 169 3.69 2.91 -4.19
C LYS A 169 3.45 1.56 -3.51
N PHE A 170 2.20 1.11 -3.40
CA PHE A 170 1.90 -0.18 -2.79
C PHE A 170 2.53 -1.33 -3.57
N PHE A 171 2.43 -1.30 -4.90
CA PHE A 171 3.02 -2.33 -5.76
C PHE A 171 4.54 -2.26 -5.77
N GLU A 172 5.11 -1.05 -5.80
CA GLU A 172 6.55 -0.81 -5.66
C GLU A 172 7.12 -1.40 -4.35
N ASN A 173 6.42 -1.21 -3.23
CA ASN A 173 6.87 -1.67 -1.90
C ASN A 173 6.45 -3.11 -1.57
N SER A 174 5.73 -3.79 -2.47
CA SER A 174 5.22 -5.13 -2.19
C SER A 174 6.25 -6.21 -2.49
N THR A 175 6.42 -7.14 -1.56
CA THR A 175 7.22 -8.36 -1.80
C THR A 175 6.50 -9.39 -2.68
N LYS A 176 5.21 -9.19 -2.99
CA LYS A 176 4.40 -10.11 -3.80
C LYS A 176 4.47 -9.81 -5.30
N TYR A 177 4.83 -8.58 -5.65
CA TYR A 177 4.85 -8.08 -7.02
C TYR A 177 6.30 -7.78 -7.39
N ILE A 178 6.79 -8.43 -8.45
CA ILE A 178 8.19 -8.24 -8.86
C ILE A 178 8.21 -7.13 -9.91
N TYR A 179 8.93 -6.04 -9.66
CA TYR A 179 9.14 -4.99 -10.66
C TYR A 179 9.93 -5.55 -11.85
N VAL A 180 9.36 -5.43 -13.06
CA VAL A 180 9.95 -5.94 -14.31
C VAL A 180 10.16 -4.84 -15.36
N GLY A 181 10.02 -3.58 -14.97
CA GLY A 181 10.45 -2.43 -15.77
C GLY A 181 9.36 -1.40 -16.02
N LYS A 182 9.52 -0.62 -17.10
CA LYS A 182 8.65 0.53 -17.40
C LYS A 182 7.99 0.40 -18.76
N LEU A 183 6.75 0.90 -18.89
CA LEU A 183 6.04 1.02 -20.15
C LEU A 183 6.34 2.39 -20.78
N VAL A 184 6.88 2.36 -22.00
CA VAL A 184 7.09 3.53 -22.84
C VAL A 184 5.73 4.05 -23.31
N GLY A 185 5.46 5.33 -23.11
CA GLY A 185 4.19 5.95 -23.44
C GLY A 185 3.98 7.27 -22.71
N ARG A 186 2.79 7.44 -22.14
CA ARG A 186 2.37 8.73 -21.56
C ARG A 186 3.25 9.18 -20.40
N PHE A 187 3.76 8.26 -19.58
CA PHE A 187 4.42 8.57 -18.32
C PHE A 187 5.94 8.40 -18.35
N TYR A 188 6.46 7.55 -19.24
CA TYR A 188 7.90 7.39 -19.50
C TYR A 188 8.19 7.43 -20.99
N ASP A 189 9.27 8.11 -21.36
CA ASP A 189 9.73 8.17 -22.75
C ASP A 189 10.53 6.92 -23.18
N GLU A 190 11.02 6.91 -24.42
CA GLU A 190 11.81 5.82 -24.99
C GLU A 190 13.13 5.55 -24.25
N SER A 191 13.61 6.51 -23.46
CA SER A 191 14.79 6.36 -22.60
C SER A 191 14.45 5.93 -21.17
N GLY A 192 13.16 5.78 -20.85
CA GLY A 192 12.66 5.42 -19.53
C GLY A 192 12.64 6.59 -18.54
N LEU A 193 12.79 7.83 -19.03
CA LEU A 193 12.75 9.04 -18.22
C LEU A 193 11.30 9.52 -18.02
N PRO A 194 10.96 10.09 -16.85
CA PRO A 194 9.62 10.60 -16.60
C PRO A 194 9.22 11.72 -17.56
N THR A 195 8.01 11.64 -18.10
CA THR A 195 7.43 12.68 -18.94
C THR A 195 6.83 13.82 -18.11
N LYS A 196 6.36 14.88 -18.78
CA LYS A 196 5.66 16.00 -18.13
C LYS A 196 4.36 15.54 -17.46
N GLU A 197 3.72 14.54 -18.04
CA GLU A 197 2.48 13.93 -17.54
C GLU A 197 2.72 13.22 -16.22
N PHE A 198 3.83 12.47 -16.08
CA PHE A 198 4.21 11.87 -14.80
C PHE A 198 4.48 12.94 -13.74
N VAL A 199 5.24 13.97 -14.08
CA VAL A 199 5.49 15.09 -13.14
C VAL A 199 4.19 15.78 -12.72
N ARG A 200 3.25 15.98 -13.66
CA ARG A 200 1.92 16.54 -13.37
C ARG A 200 1.13 15.63 -12.44
N ALA A 201 1.16 14.32 -12.66
CA ALA A 201 0.48 13.33 -11.82
C ALA A 201 1.02 13.37 -10.38
N THR A 202 2.35 13.38 -10.21
CA THR A 202 2.99 13.46 -8.88
C THR A 202 2.62 14.73 -8.14
N ARG A 203 2.62 15.88 -8.83
CA ARG A 203 2.19 17.15 -8.22
C ARG A 203 0.71 17.12 -7.82
N LEU A 204 -0.14 16.53 -8.64
CA LEU A 204 -1.57 16.43 -8.37
C LEU A 204 -1.86 15.49 -7.19
N ALA A 205 -1.12 14.37 -7.09
CA ALA A 205 -1.18 13.48 -5.94
C ALA A 205 -0.69 14.14 -4.64
N SER A 206 0.39 14.94 -4.70
CA SER A 206 0.85 15.73 -3.56
C SER A 206 -0.22 16.73 -3.08
N ARG A 207 -0.95 17.36 -4.01
CA ARG A 207 -2.12 18.17 -3.65
C ARG A 207 -3.21 17.34 -2.97
N GLY A 208 -3.48 16.13 -3.47
CA GLY A 208 -4.43 15.22 -2.84
C GLY A 208 -4.01 14.84 -1.42
N GLU A 209 -2.72 14.62 -1.17
CA GLU A 209 -2.21 14.34 0.18
C GLU A 209 -2.46 15.50 1.15
N ARG A 210 -2.29 16.74 0.69
CA ARG A 210 -2.63 17.93 1.48
C ARG A 210 -4.11 18.00 1.82
N LEU A 211 -4.99 17.74 0.84
CA LEU A 211 -6.44 17.73 1.05
C LEU A 211 -6.85 16.64 2.07
N VAL A 212 -6.20 15.48 2.07
CA VAL A 212 -6.43 14.44 3.07
C VAL A 212 -6.06 14.92 4.48
N LYS A 213 -4.93 15.64 4.62
CA LYS A 213 -4.52 16.21 5.92
C LYS A 213 -5.51 17.28 6.39
N GLU A 214 -5.88 18.21 5.51
CA GLU A 214 -6.88 19.24 5.78
C GLU A 214 -8.24 18.62 6.17
N GLN A 215 -8.68 17.57 5.47
CA GLN A 215 -9.92 16.85 5.79
C GLN A 215 -9.85 16.19 7.17
N LYS A 216 -8.71 15.59 7.53
CA LYS A 216 -8.52 14.96 8.84
C LYS A 216 -8.54 16.00 9.98
N GLU A 217 -7.97 17.17 9.75
CA GLU A 217 -8.04 18.30 10.69
C GLU A 217 -9.46 18.86 10.84
N ASP A 218 -10.22 18.92 9.74
CA ASP A 218 -11.64 19.29 9.79
C ASP A 218 -12.47 18.27 10.58
N GLU A 219 -12.22 16.97 10.37
CA GLU A 219 -12.93 15.88 11.05
C GLU A 219 -12.59 15.79 12.54
N SER A 220 -11.36 16.12 12.92
CA SER A 220 -10.98 16.18 14.34
C SER A 220 -11.63 17.37 15.05
N ARG A 221 -11.80 18.50 14.35
CA ARG A 221 -12.46 19.69 14.89
C ARG A 221 -13.99 19.56 14.92
N PHE A 222 -14.57 18.90 13.93
CA PHE A 222 -16.02 18.76 13.75
C PHE A 222 -16.40 17.29 13.63
N PRO A 223 -16.68 16.63 14.77
CA PRO A 223 -16.94 15.19 14.79
C PRO A 223 -18.20 14.85 14.01
N SER A 224 -18.23 13.62 13.48
CA SER A 224 -19.39 13.08 12.79
C SER A 224 -20.62 13.02 13.71
N CYS A 225 -21.79 13.22 13.13
CA CYS A 225 -23.05 13.01 13.85
C CYS A 225 -23.21 11.55 14.24
N ASN A 226 -23.92 11.30 15.34
CA ASN A 226 -24.51 9.98 15.55
C ASN A 226 -25.61 9.76 14.52
N SER A 227 -25.79 8.52 14.09
CA SER A 227 -26.83 8.17 13.12
C SER A 227 -27.46 6.83 13.46
N ARG A 228 -28.76 6.72 13.20
CA ARG A 228 -29.48 5.45 13.22
C ARG A 228 -30.38 5.38 11.99
N TRP A 229 -30.64 4.18 11.54
CA TRP A 229 -31.59 3.93 10.47
C TRP A 229 -32.46 2.74 10.84
N ASN A 230 -33.77 2.85 10.59
CA ASN A 230 -34.66 1.71 10.62
C ASN A 230 -35.76 1.84 9.55
N PRO A 231 -36.33 0.72 9.06
CA PRO A 231 -37.30 0.77 7.97
C PRO A 231 -38.54 1.61 8.29
N GLN A 232 -39.05 1.55 9.53
CA GLN A 232 -40.33 2.16 9.91
C GLN A 232 -40.24 3.67 10.17
N GLN A 233 -39.09 4.17 10.59
CA GLN A 233 -38.87 5.56 10.98
C GLN A 233 -37.90 6.29 10.05
N GLY A 234 -37.23 5.57 9.15
CA GLY A 234 -36.23 6.12 8.27
C GLY A 234 -34.88 6.33 8.95
N GLY A 235 -34.13 7.31 8.44
CA GLY A 235 -32.82 7.70 8.96
C GLY A 235 -32.94 8.89 9.91
N GLU A 236 -32.26 8.84 11.04
CA GLU A 236 -32.14 9.95 11.97
C GLU A 236 -30.66 10.20 12.30
N VAL A 237 -30.29 11.48 12.40
CA VAL A 237 -28.98 11.94 12.87
C VAL A 237 -29.12 12.83 14.09
N TRP A 238 -28.14 12.77 15.00
CA TRP A 238 -28.11 13.65 16.16
C TRP A 238 -26.71 13.97 16.66
N CYS A 239 -26.63 15.08 17.39
CA CYS A 239 -25.41 15.55 18.05
C CYS A 239 -25.63 15.57 19.56
N THR A 240 -24.68 15.03 20.32
CA THR A 240 -24.69 15.16 21.80
C THR A 240 -24.36 16.60 22.21
N THR A 241 -23.49 17.25 21.44
CA THR A 241 -23.09 18.64 21.61
C THR A 241 -23.13 19.32 20.25
N GLY A 242 -23.75 20.51 20.19
CA GLY A 242 -23.98 21.23 18.94
C GLY A 242 -25.15 20.69 18.13
N TYR A 243 -25.17 21.05 16.84
CA TYR A 243 -26.28 20.82 15.93
C TYR A 243 -25.80 20.13 14.65
N PRO A 244 -26.51 19.11 14.16
CA PRO A 244 -26.15 18.39 12.95
C PRO A 244 -26.29 19.30 11.72
N ARG A 245 -25.24 19.31 10.89
CA ARG A 245 -25.25 19.94 9.56
C ARG A 245 -24.64 19.02 8.52
N ILE A 246 -25.14 19.14 7.30
CA ILE A 246 -24.58 18.50 6.13
C ILE A 246 -23.44 19.39 5.64
N ALA A 247 -22.20 18.97 5.89
CA ALA A 247 -21.00 19.67 5.48
C ALA A 247 -20.40 19.02 4.23
N GLU A 248 -19.98 19.84 3.28
CA GLU A 248 -19.18 19.38 2.15
C GLU A 248 -17.79 18.93 2.64
N ARG A 249 -17.31 17.80 2.11
CA ARG A 249 -15.92 17.37 2.32
C ARG A 249 -14.98 18.31 1.56
N ILE A 250 -13.80 18.49 2.12
CA ILE A 250 -12.74 19.29 1.50
C ILE A 250 -12.35 18.64 0.17
N SER A 251 -12.45 19.42 -0.90
CA SER A 251 -12.10 19.00 -2.25
C SER A 251 -11.34 20.10 -2.97
N ASP A 252 -10.72 19.76 -4.10
CA ASP A 252 -10.03 20.72 -4.95
C ASP A 252 -10.96 21.52 -5.87
N GLY A 253 -12.27 21.24 -5.85
CA GLY A 253 -13.27 21.83 -6.75
C GLY A 253 -13.09 21.47 -8.22
N LEU A 254 -12.18 20.53 -8.55
CA LEU A 254 -11.92 20.11 -9.94
C LEU A 254 -12.79 18.94 -10.37
N TYR A 255 -13.36 18.21 -9.41
CA TYR A 255 -14.28 17.11 -9.69
C TYR A 255 -15.59 17.65 -10.28
N LYS A 256 -15.97 17.14 -11.46
CA LYS A 256 -17.18 17.56 -12.18
C LYS A 256 -18.46 16.83 -11.72
N GLY A 257 -18.35 15.88 -10.80
CA GLY A 257 -19.49 15.16 -10.25
C GLY A 257 -20.05 15.81 -8.99
N ALA A 258 -20.95 15.09 -8.31
CA ALA A 258 -21.53 15.54 -7.05
C ALA A 258 -20.45 15.71 -5.98
N VAL A 259 -20.53 16.81 -5.21
CA VAL A 259 -19.65 17.05 -4.07
C VAL A 259 -20.01 16.06 -2.96
N GLU A 260 -19.00 15.36 -2.44
CA GLU A 260 -19.20 14.45 -1.33
C GLU A 260 -19.52 15.24 -0.05
N THR A 261 -20.55 14.82 0.68
CA THR A 261 -20.98 15.48 1.92
C THR A 261 -21.04 14.52 3.08
N ARG A 262 -20.88 15.04 4.30
CA ARG A 262 -20.99 14.28 5.55
C ARG A 262 -21.86 15.02 6.57
N CYS A 263 -22.41 14.30 7.54
CA CYS A 263 -22.99 14.94 8.72
C CYS A 263 -21.89 15.26 9.74
N ALA A 264 -21.87 16.48 10.26
CA ALA A 264 -21.00 16.87 11.37
C ALA A 264 -21.72 17.76 12.38
N CYS A 265 -21.25 17.73 13.63
CA CYS A 265 -21.80 18.53 14.72
C CYS A 265 -21.09 19.87 14.82
N PHE A 266 -21.87 20.96 14.84
CA PHE A 266 -21.36 22.33 14.94
C PHE A 266 -22.00 23.11 16.08
N GLU A 267 -21.21 23.98 16.70
CA GLU A 267 -21.73 25.00 17.60
C GLU A 267 -22.39 26.14 16.81
N GLU A 268 -23.32 26.84 17.45
CA GLU A 268 -24.14 27.88 16.81
C GLU A 268 -23.31 29.02 16.22
N ASP A 269 -22.24 29.44 16.91
CA ASP A 269 -21.39 30.52 16.44
C ASP A 269 -20.58 30.12 15.19
N VAL A 270 -20.22 28.84 15.06
CA VAL A 270 -19.51 28.30 13.89
C VAL A 270 -20.46 28.16 12.71
N MET A 271 -21.70 27.70 12.95
CA MET A 271 -22.70 27.54 11.88
C MET A 271 -22.94 28.83 11.11
N ASN A 272 -22.93 29.98 11.79
CA ASN A 272 -23.13 31.29 11.18
C ASN A 272 -21.91 31.82 10.41
N LYS A 273 -20.72 31.28 10.65
CA LYS A 273 -19.45 31.75 10.05
C LYS A 273 -18.97 30.85 8.91
N ARG A 274 -19.18 29.54 9.02
CA ARG A 274 -18.69 28.56 8.04
C ARG A 274 -19.64 28.48 6.83
N LYS A 275 -19.08 28.60 5.63
CA LYS A 275 -19.80 28.41 4.37
C LYS A 275 -19.92 26.92 4.03
N GLY A 276 -20.88 26.56 3.19
CA GLY A 276 -21.05 25.18 2.69
C GLY A 276 -21.68 24.23 3.72
N LEU A 277 -22.35 24.76 4.74
CA LEU A 277 -23.18 23.99 5.66
C LEU A 277 -24.63 24.03 5.19
N ARG A 278 -25.24 22.85 5.02
CA ARG A 278 -26.65 22.69 4.66
C ARG A 278 -27.43 22.11 5.83
N GLU A 279 -28.70 22.52 5.93
CA GLU A 279 -29.65 22.00 6.91
C GLU A 279 -30.36 20.76 6.36
N TYR A 280 -30.90 19.95 7.28
CA TYR A 280 -31.79 18.85 6.92
C TYR A 280 -33.19 19.37 6.62
N ASP A 281 -33.85 18.80 5.61
CA ASP A 281 -35.18 19.23 5.19
C ASP A 281 -36.19 19.11 6.34
N GLY A 282 -36.90 20.20 6.63
CA GLY A 282 -37.88 20.26 7.71
C GLY A 282 -37.29 20.22 9.12
N CYS A 283 -35.97 20.27 9.29
CA CYS A 283 -35.33 20.30 10.60
C CYS A 283 -35.11 21.75 11.07
N PRO A 284 -35.59 22.14 12.27
CA PRO A 284 -35.32 23.47 12.81
C PRO A 284 -33.80 23.75 12.94
N PRO A 285 -33.34 24.99 12.70
CA PRO A 285 -31.92 25.31 12.70
C PRO A 285 -31.18 24.89 13.98
N LEU A 286 -31.78 25.08 15.15
CA LEU A 286 -31.19 24.73 16.44
C LEU A 286 -31.69 23.38 16.98
N SER A 287 -32.11 22.45 16.11
CA SER A 287 -32.46 21.10 16.53
C SER A 287 -31.21 20.23 16.68
N GLN A 288 -31.09 19.50 17.78
CA GLN A 288 -30.01 18.53 17.98
C GLN A 288 -30.27 17.17 17.31
N ARG A 289 -31.48 16.96 16.79
CA ARG A 289 -31.92 15.74 16.10
C ARG A 289 -32.63 16.09 14.81
N CYS A 290 -32.27 15.43 13.71
CA CYS A 290 -32.88 15.64 12.40
C CYS A 290 -33.17 14.32 11.69
N GLN A 291 -34.23 14.29 10.89
CA GLN A 291 -34.51 13.21 9.95
C GLN A 291 -33.57 13.35 8.75
N SER A 292 -32.85 12.28 8.43
CA SER A 292 -31.89 12.22 7.32
C SER A 292 -32.39 11.42 6.13
N ALA A 293 -33.38 10.54 6.32
CA ALA A 293 -34.02 9.80 5.25
C ALA A 293 -35.47 9.43 5.65
N PRO A 294 -36.42 9.39 4.70
CA PRO A 294 -37.78 8.97 4.99
C PRO A 294 -37.87 7.46 5.32
N PRO A 295 -38.94 7.01 6.01
CA PRO A 295 -39.25 5.59 6.16
C PRO A 295 -39.38 4.86 4.81
N GLN A 296 -39.07 3.56 4.81
CA GLN A 296 -39.37 2.69 3.67
C GLN A 296 -40.85 2.27 3.73
N ALA A 297 -41.57 2.54 2.65
CA ALA A 297 -42.97 2.15 2.47
C ALA A 297 -43.13 0.65 2.28
#